data_AF-A0A1I5AJ83-F1
#
_entry.id   AF-A0A1I5AJ83-F1
#
_cell.length_a   1.000
_cell.length_b   1.000
_cell.length_c   1.000
_cell.angle_alpha   90.00
_cell.angle_beta   90.00
_cell.angle_gamma   90.00
#
_symmetry.space_group_name_H-M   'P 1'
#
loop_
_entity.id
_entity.type
_entity.pdbx_description
1 polymer ?
#
loop_
_entity_poly.entity_id
_entity_poly.type
_entity_poly.pdbx_seq_one_letter_code
_entity_poly.pdbx_strand_id
1 'polypeptide(L)'
;MRAFLLVLAITLCTTQFSFSQEDGVVSLAIPVRSSLKFNRYIINPTFSFVREQNTYINITNKREWVQFEDAPVNYLVNYTGRYSENIGVGVGLFQQNYGVLTTFGGILNFAYNAQLQADSNLTFGLNLGFYTSSINEGNVITNQPDPSLDNISKNSIFTVSPGINYGLVFFDFGLSVNNIVQYNLNTSEIIKDDPQQSIQAHIMYTGYMSSRGFFDESKFSALFKSEFKKDQAIFSGIAMLMVPRGIWGQLGYNSVYGITGGIGMNVTKQISLEYNYEKAIGDLATFGSSHEFTLAYKFNTRNRFKYSGDDREEALLIKKQKKRTLASSSKPKLDAEARVELAEQRALELEEKRLAIEARALAREEAREEARIEREAKANALAESKTNTNTQVQADVDTVTQQQAEEEARLAAEAAAQQQAE
;
A
#
# COMPACT_ATOMS: atom_id res chain seq x y z
N MET A 1 2.24 4.69 65.39
CA MET A 1 3.17 5.22 64.36
C MET A 1 3.78 4.13 63.47
N ARG A 2 4.35 3.04 64.01
CA ARG A 2 4.98 1.97 63.19
C ARG A 2 4.03 1.26 62.20
N ALA A 3 2.79 0.96 62.62
CA ALA A 3 1.80 0.34 61.74
C ALA A 3 1.35 1.26 60.58
N PHE A 4 1.27 2.58 60.82
CA PHE A 4 0.86 3.56 59.83
C PHE A 4 1.92 3.75 58.73
N LEU A 5 3.20 3.71 59.11
CA LEU A 5 4.33 3.73 58.17
C LEU A 5 4.37 2.47 57.30
N LEU A 6 4.00 1.32 57.86
CA LEU A 6 3.96 0.04 57.14
C LEU A 6 2.81 0.02 56.12
N VAL A 7 1.64 0.54 56.48
CA VAL A 7 0.52 0.69 55.55
C VAL A 7 0.90 1.65 54.42
N LEU A 8 1.50 2.80 54.73
CA LEU A 8 1.93 3.80 53.73
C LEU A 8 3.01 3.25 52.79
N ALA A 9 3.94 2.44 53.29
CA ALA A 9 4.96 1.78 52.48
C ALA A 9 4.37 0.70 51.55
N ILE A 10 3.35 -0.02 52.02
CA ILE A 10 2.62 -1.01 51.20
C ILE A 10 1.80 -0.30 50.11
N THR A 11 1.12 0.81 50.41
CA THR A 11 0.41 1.59 49.39
C THR A 11 1.36 2.28 48.40
N LEU A 12 2.56 2.70 48.82
CA LEU A 12 3.58 3.20 47.89
C LEU A 12 4.19 2.09 47.02
N CYS A 13 4.34 0.87 47.55
CA CYS A 13 4.84 -0.25 46.75
C CYS A 13 3.79 -0.75 45.75
N THR A 14 2.50 -0.76 46.11
CA THR A 14 1.44 -1.18 45.17
C THR A 14 1.21 -0.17 44.05
N THR A 15 1.45 1.12 44.25
CA THR A 15 1.41 2.11 43.16
C THR A 15 2.57 1.99 42.19
N GLN A 16 3.73 1.44 42.61
CA GLN A 16 4.85 1.18 41.69
C GLN A 16 4.63 -0.03 40.78
N PHE A 17 3.77 -0.98 41.16
CA PHE A 17 3.38 -2.09 40.29
C PHE A 17 2.30 -1.72 39.25
N SER A 18 1.71 -0.52 39.32
CA SER A 18 0.73 -0.03 38.35
C SER A 18 1.33 0.74 37.16
N PHE A 19 2.64 0.91 37.08
CA PHE A 19 3.31 1.26 35.83
C PHE A 19 3.50 -0.01 34.97
N SER A 20 2.40 -0.67 34.66
CA SER A 20 2.39 -1.78 33.71
C SER A 20 2.41 -1.21 32.30
N GLN A 21 3.52 -1.45 31.61
CA GLN A 21 3.69 -1.42 30.15
C GLN A 21 3.14 -0.17 29.48
N GLU A 22 4.01 0.82 29.27
CA GLU A 22 3.83 1.80 28.21
C GLU A 22 3.51 1.01 26.93
N ASP A 23 2.28 1.17 26.46
CA ASP A 23 1.65 0.41 25.38
C ASP A 23 2.68 0.25 24.25
N GLY A 24 3.12 -0.99 24.00
CA GLY A 24 4.28 -1.33 23.15
C GLY A 24 4.02 -1.07 21.68
N VAL A 25 3.73 0.18 21.35
CA VAL A 25 3.37 0.64 20.02
C VAL A 25 4.65 0.94 19.28
N VAL A 26 5.02 0.03 18.38
CA VAL A 26 6.12 0.24 17.45
C VAL A 26 5.66 1.24 16.40
N SER A 27 6.21 2.46 16.44
CA SER A 27 5.98 3.46 15.40
C SER A 27 6.38 2.95 14.02
N LEU A 28 5.64 3.35 13.00
CA LEU A 28 5.87 2.92 11.63
C LEU A 28 7.26 3.33 11.12
N ALA A 29 8.11 2.32 10.88
CA ALA A 29 9.40 2.47 10.23
C ALA A 29 9.66 1.26 9.31
N ILE A 30 9.48 1.45 8.01
CA ILE A 30 9.74 0.41 7.01
C ILE A 30 11.21 0.47 6.59
N PRO A 31 12.02 -0.58 6.80
CA PRO A 31 13.47 -0.54 6.61
C PRO A 31 13.92 -0.69 5.14
N VAL A 32 13.06 -0.28 4.19
CA VAL A 32 13.28 -0.38 2.75
C VAL A 32 13.82 0.96 2.26
N ARG A 33 15.15 1.07 2.29
CA ARG A 33 15.91 2.31 2.04
C ARG A 33 17.09 2.12 1.08
N SER A 34 17.35 0.88 0.68
CA SER A 34 18.58 0.50 -0.04
C SER A 34 18.45 0.62 -1.56
N SER A 35 17.26 1.00 -2.06
CA SER A 35 16.94 1.09 -3.49
C SER A 35 16.55 2.50 -3.92
N LEU A 36 17.18 3.01 -4.97
CA LEU A 36 16.71 4.19 -5.70
C LEU A 36 15.81 3.84 -6.90
N LYS A 37 15.61 2.55 -7.18
CA LYS A 37 14.79 2.08 -8.29
C LYS A 37 13.36 1.75 -7.86
N PHE A 38 13.20 1.07 -6.73
CA PHE A 38 11.91 0.61 -6.23
C PHE A 38 11.58 1.26 -4.88
N ASN A 39 10.30 1.20 -4.48
CA ASN A 39 9.84 1.59 -3.14
C ASN A 39 10.08 3.06 -2.77
N ARG A 40 10.30 3.91 -3.76
CA ARG A 40 10.81 5.28 -3.58
C ARG A 40 9.86 6.18 -2.79
N TYR A 41 8.54 5.94 -2.87
CA TYR A 41 7.54 6.72 -2.12
C TYR A 41 7.65 6.53 -0.59
N ILE A 42 8.29 5.43 -0.14
CA ILE A 42 8.61 5.18 1.28
C ILE A 42 9.79 6.07 1.72
N ILE A 43 10.75 6.31 0.82
CA ILE A 43 11.89 7.20 1.07
C ILE A 43 11.42 8.66 1.14
N ASN A 44 10.58 9.08 0.20
CA ASN A 44 9.96 10.40 0.23
C ASN A 44 8.55 10.35 -0.39
N PRO A 45 7.53 10.96 0.23
CA PRO A 45 6.16 10.95 -0.29
C PRO A 45 6.00 11.50 -1.73
N THR A 46 6.92 12.33 -2.21
CA THR A 46 6.86 12.91 -3.58
C THR A 46 7.39 11.96 -4.67
N PHE A 47 8.10 10.89 -4.29
CA PHE A 47 8.85 10.06 -5.22
C PHE A 47 8.01 9.03 -5.99
N SER A 48 6.69 8.96 -5.77
CA SER A 48 5.78 8.28 -6.71
C SER A 48 5.58 9.05 -8.01
N PHE A 49 5.96 10.33 -8.04
CA PHE A 49 5.96 11.17 -9.23
C PHE A 49 7.36 11.66 -9.61
N VAL A 50 8.13 12.17 -8.65
CA VAL A 50 9.45 12.78 -8.92
C VAL A 50 10.41 11.75 -9.51
N ARG A 51 10.84 12.00 -10.75
CA ARG A 51 11.69 11.10 -11.56
C ARG A 51 11.13 9.67 -11.67
N GLU A 52 9.82 9.50 -11.44
CA GLU A 52 9.10 8.23 -11.59
C GLU A 52 8.26 8.27 -12.86
N GLN A 53 8.53 7.35 -13.77
CA GLN A 53 7.92 7.35 -15.10
C GLN A 53 7.17 6.06 -15.37
N ASN A 54 7.66 4.96 -14.81
CA ASN A 54 7.14 3.64 -15.07
C ASN A 54 6.23 3.23 -13.92
N THR A 55 5.23 2.42 -14.25
CA THR A 55 4.37 1.83 -13.26
C THR A 55 4.90 0.43 -12.96
N TYR A 56 5.16 0.16 -11.69
CA TYR A 56 5.63 -1.13 -11.23
C TYR A 56 4.70 -1.69 -10.17
N ILE A 57 4.51 -3.00 -10.19
CA ILE A 57 4.23 -3.77 -8.99
C ILE A 57 5.51 -4.47 -8.57
N ASN A 58 5.88 -4.42 -7.31
CA ASN A 58 7.04 -5.15 -6.82
C ASN A 58 6.75 -5.81 -5.47
N ILE A 59 7.51 -6.86 -5.22
CA ILE A 59 7.55 -7.61 -3.97
C ILE A 59 8.98 -7.54 -3.49
N THR A 60 9.16 -7.03 -2.29
CA THR A 60 10.45 -6.87 -1.62
C THR A 60 10.45 -7.70 -0.35
N ASN A 61 11.48 -8.52 -0.18
CA ASN A 61 11.76 -9.21 1.08
C ASN A 61 13.10 -8.70 1.62
N LYS A 62 13.11 -8.21 2.86
CA LYS A 62 14.34 -7.80 3.56
C LYS A 62 14.47 -8.58 4.85
N ARG A 63 15.55 -9.32 4.98
CA ARG A 63 15.95 -9.97 6.24
C ARG A 63 17.13 -9.19 6.82
N GLU A 64 16.93 -8.63 8.00
CA GLU A 64 17.98 -7.90 8.71
C GLU A 64 18.75 -8.86 9.61
N TRP A 65 20.04 -8.59 9.84
CA TRP A 65 20.85 -9.24 10.88
C TRP A 65 20.85 -10.78 10.86
N VAL A 66 21.19 -11.36 9.71
CA VAL A 66 21.06 -12.81 9.43
C VAL A 66 21.88 -13.71 10.38
N GLN A 67 22.76 -13.14 11.21
CA GLN A 67 23.53 -13.87 12.22
C GLN A 67 22.73 -14.20 13.50
N PHE A 68 21.53 -13.64 13.67
CA PHE A 68 20.67 -13.88 14.82
C PHE A 68 19.47 -14.77 14.46
N GLU A 69 19.07 -15.64 15.38
CA GLU A 69 17.85 -16.44 15.27
C GLU A 69 16.63 -15.55 15.51
N ASP A 70 15.54 -15.70 14.75
CA ASP A 70 14.38 -14.79 14.79
C ASP A 70 14.69 -13.31 14.46
N ALA A 71 15.74 -13.07 13.66
CA ALA A 71 16.08 -11.74 13.19
C ALA A 71 14.94 -11.10 12.37
N PRO A 72 14.83 -9.75 12.36
CA PRO A 72 13.72 -9.06 11.74
C PRO A 72 13.54 -9.39 10.25
N VAL A 73 12.32 -9.75 9.87
CA VAL A 73 11.95 -10.03 8.47
C VAL A 73 10.84 -9.09 8.03
N ASN A 74 11.05 -8.45 6.89
CA ASN A 74 10.11 -7.51 6.30
C ASN A 74 9.68 -7.99 4.93
N TYR A 75 8.37 -7.99 4.69
CA TYR A 75 7.76 -8.23 3.40
C TYR A 75 7.03 -6.96 2.99
N LEU A 76 7.22 -6.53 1.76
CA LEU A 76 6.55 -5.37 1.20
C LEU A 76 6.07 -5.72 -0.21
N VAL A 77 4.78 -5.53 -0.45
CA VAL A 77 4.20 -5.57 -1.79
C VAL A 77 3.71 -4.18 -2.09
N ASN A 78 4.14 -3.59 -3.19
CA ASN A 78 3.63 -2.28 -3.58
C ASN A 78 3.43 -2.14 -5.07
N TYR A 79 2.48 -1.27 -5.38
CA TYR A 79 2.15 -0.79 -6.70
C TYR A 79 2.38 0.71 -6.71
N THR A 80 3.28 1.21 -7.54
CA THR A 80 3.60 2.63 -7.62
C THR A 80 3.79 3.05 -9.06
N GLY A 81 3.39 4.27 -9.38
CA GLY A 81 3.72 4.88 -10.65
C GLY A 81 2.91 6.13 -10.94
N ARG A 82 3.20 6.69 -12.11
CA ARG A 82 2.54 7.87 -12.62
C ARG A 82 1.20 7.50 -13.28
N TYR A 83 0.12 7.99 -12.71
CA TYR A 83 -1.24 7.72 -13.21
C TYR A 83 -1.67 8.77 -14.25
N SER A 84 -1.29 10.03 -14.05
CA SER A 84 -1.63 11.15 -14.96
C SER A 84 -0.42 12.06 -15.20
N GLU A 85 -0.57 13.07 -16.05
CA GLU A 85 0.50 14.05 -16.31
C GLU A 85 0.96 14.76 -15.04
N ASN A 86 0.08 14.97 -14.05
CA ASN A 86 0.43 15.70 -12.84
C ASN A 86 0.24 14.88 -11.55
N ILE A 87 -0.08 13.59 -11.66
CA ILE A 87 -0.44 12.76 -10.50
C ILE A 87 0.34 11.45 -10.50
N GLY A 88 1.02 11.19 -9.38
CA GLY A 88 1.61 9.91 -8.99
C GLY A 88 0.79 9.26 -7.88
N VAL A 89 0.66 7.93 -7.93
CA VAL A 89 -0.06 7.16 -6.90
C VAL A 89 0.81 5.97 -6.50
N GLY A 90 0.81 5.66 -5.21
CA GLY A 90 1.41 4.47 -4.66
C GLY A 90 0.46 3.78 -3.68
N VAL A 91 0.47 2.45 -3.68
CA VAL A 91 -0.22 1.61 -2.71
C VAL A 91 0.75 0.53 -2.27
N GLY A 92 0.99 0.41 -0.98
CA GLY A 92 1.83 -0.65 -0.41
C GLY A 92 1.12 -1.39 0.70
N LEU A 93 1.38 -2.68 0.79
CA LEU A 93 1.06 -3.53 1.92
C LEU A 93 2.36 -4.08 2.46
N PHE A 94 2.53 -4.06 3.77
CA PHE A 94 3.74 -4.53 4.41
C PHE A 94 3.43 -5.39 5.61
N GLN A 95 4.33 -6.32 5.88
CA GLN A 95 4.36 -7.14 7.08
C GLN A 95 5.78 -7.13 7.63
N GLN A 96 5.93 -6.78 8.91
CA GLN A 96 7.20 -6.77 9.62
C GLN A 96 7.09 -7.74 10.80
N ASN A 97 7.99 -8.70 10.84
CA ASN A 97 8.08 -9.65 11.93
C ASN A 97 9.35 -9.34 12.73
N TYR A 98 9.19 -9.04 14.00
CA TYR A 98 10.25 -8.80 14.98
C TYR A 98 10.12 -9.86 16.08
N GLY A 99 10.71 -11.04 15.86
CA GLY A 99 10.49 -12.20 16.74
C GLY A 99 9.01 -12.57 16.84
N VAL A 100 8.44 -12.40 18.03
CA VAL A 100 7.02 -12.66 18.32
C VAL A 100 6.10 -11.49 17.95
N LEU A 101 6.63 -10.28 17.72
CA LEU A 101 5.83 -9.13 17.31
C LEU A 101 5.64 -9.15 15.78
N THR A 102 4.40 -9.00 15.34
CA THR A 102 4.03 -8.90 13.93
C THR A 102 3.23 -7.63 13.70
N THR A 103 3.78 -6.76 12.85
CA THR A 103 3.14 -5.54 12.39
C THR A 103 2.69 -5.73 10.95
N PHE A 104 1.39 -5.58 10.70
CA PHE A 104 0.82 -5.62 9.36
C PHE A 104 0.12 -4.31 9.05
N GLY A 105 0.33 -3.77 7.85
CA GLY A 105 -0.29 -2.52 7.47
C GLY A 105 -0.23 -2.21 5.99
N GLY A 106 -0.78 -1.06 5.65
CA GLY A 106 -0.76 -0.50 4.32
C GLY A 106 -0.35 0.96 4.33
N ILE A 107 0.17 1.41 3.19
CA ILE A 107 0.48 2.81 2.92
C ILE A 107 -0.19 3.19 1.61
N LEU A 108 -0.96 4.26 1.64
CA LEU A 108 -1.44 4.95 0.46
C LEU A 108 -0.58 6.19 0.24
N ASN A 109 -0.13 6.38 -0.98
CA ASN A 109 0.65 7.52 -1.40
C ASN A 109 -0.05 8.27 -2.52
N PHE A 110 -0.10 9.58 -2.40
CA PHE A 110 -0.57 10.49 -3.43
C PHE A 110 0.45 11.60 -3.64
N ALA A 111 0.89 11.80 -4.88
CA ALA A 111 1.77 12.90 -5.25
C ALA A 111 1.14 13.74 -6.37
N TYR A 112 1.11 15.05 -6.17
CA TYR A 112 0.61 16.02 -7.13
C TYR A 112 1.72 16.98 -7.55
N ASN A 113 1.93 17.11 -8.85
CA ASN A 113 2.95 17.98 -9.42
C ASN A 113 2.32 19.23 -10.04
N ALA A 114 2.67 20.39 -9.49
CA ALA A 114 2.40 21.69 -10.07
C ALA A 114 3.59 22.12 -10.94
N GLN A 115 3.39 22.18 -12.25
CA GLN A 115 4.38 22.75 -13.15
C GLN A 115 4.43 24.27 -12.98
N LEU A 116 5.59 24.82 -12.63
CA LEU A 116 5.79 26.26 -12.49
C LEU A 116 6.31 26.86 -13.81
N GLN A 117 7.33 26.22 -14.39
CA GLN A 117 7.91 26.59 -15.69
C GLN A 117 8.24 25.32 -16.51
N ALA A 118 8.86 25.49 -17.68
CA ALA A 118 9.33 24.35 -18.47
C ALA A 118 10.35 23.49 -17.70
N ASP A 119 11.26 24.16 -16.98
CA ASP A 119 12.41 23.54 -16.30
C ASP A 119 12.29 23.49 -14.78
N SER A 120 11.17 23.94 -14.21
CA SER A 120 10.90 23.89 -12.77
C SER A 120 9.51 23.40 -12.43
N ASN A 121 9.44 22.59 -11.38
CA ASN A 121 8.21 22.01 -10.89
C ASN A 121 8.18 21.94 -9.36
N LEU A 122 6.97 21.92 -8.81
CA LEU A 122 6.73 21.80 -7.38
C LEU A 122 5.79 20.61 -7.15
N THR A 123 6.32 19.54 -6.57
CA THR A 123 5.57 18.33 -6.26
C THR A 123 5.22 18.30 -4.78
N PHE A 124 3.95 18.09 -4.48
CA PHE A 124 3.43 17.79 -3.15
C PHE A 124 3.19 16.29 -3.04
N GLY A 125 3.48 15.70 -1.89
CA GLY A 125 3.33 14.28 -1.62
C GLY A 125 2.68 14.05 -0.27
N LEU A 126 1.90 13.00 -0.16
CA LEU A 126 1.23 12.60 1.07
C LEU A 126 1.26 11.08 1.18
N ASN A 127 1.83 10.58 2.27
CA ASN A 127 1.71 9.18 2.69
C ASN A 127 0.70 9.07 3.83
N LEU A 128 -0.27 8.19 3.68
CA LEU A 128 -1.23 7.79 4.70
C LEU A 128 -0.97 6.33 5.04
N GLY A 129 -0.54 6.07 6.27
CA GLY A 129 -0.30 4.72 6.76
C GLY A 129 -1.42 4.25 7.68
N PHE A 130 -1.77 2.98 7.59
CA PHE A 130 -2.62 2.31 8.57
C PHE A 130 -2.00 0.95 8.88
N TYR A 131 -1.75 0.67 10.14
CA TYR A 131 -1.11 -0.58 10.53
C TYR A 131 -1.59 -1.05 11.89
N THR A 132 -1.51 -2.36 12.10
CA THR A 132 -1.80 -2.99 13.37
C THR A 132 -0.58 -3.75 13.85
N SER A 133 -0.20 -3.50 15.09
CA SER A 133 0.81 -4.29 15.80
C SER A 133 0.13 -5.34 16.66
N SER A 134 0.62 -6.57 16.61
CA SER A 134 0.08 -7.70 17.38
C SER A 134 1.18 -8.69 17.73
N ILE A 135 0.95 -9.53 18.74
CA ILE A 135 1.81 -10.67 19.03
C ILE A 135 1.35 -11.88 18.23
N ASN A 136 2.29 -12.59 17.64
CA ASN A 136 2.08 -13.84 16.94
C ASN A 136 2.28 -15.00 17.91
N GLU A 137 1.16 -15.49 18.47
CA GLU A 137 1.12 -16.61 19.41
C GLU A 137 1.74 -17.90 18.86
N GLY A 138 1.73 -18.12 17.54
CA GLY A 138 2.33 -19.30 16.92
C GLY A 138 3.86 -19.36 17.06
N ASN A 139 4.51 -18.22 17.30
CA ASN A 139 5.95 -18.12 17.55
C ASN A 139 6.29 -18.06 19.04
N VAL A 140 5.29 -18.09 19.92
CA VAL A 140 5.49 -18.00 21.36
C VAL A 140 5.72 -19.42 21.91
N ILE A 141 6.93 -19.65 22.42
CA ILE A 141 7.26 -20.91 23.10
C ILE A 141 7.18 -20.66 24.61
N THR A 142 6.14 -21.16 25.27
CA THR A 142 6.02 -21.11 26.73
C THR A 142 6.13 -22.50 27.34
N ASN A 143 6.76 -22.58 28.52
CA ASN A 143 6.80 -23.81 29.32
C ASN A 143 5.49 -24.05 30.09
N GLN A 144 4.69 -23.00 30.27
CA GLN A 144 3.36 -23.01 30.89
C GLN A 144 2.49 -21.97 30.15
N PRO A 145 1.21 -22.25 29.86
CA PRO A 145 0.32 -21.26 29.29
C PRO A 145 0.19 -20.07 30.24
N ASP A 146 0.53 -18.88 29.76
CA ASP A 146 0.48 -17.62 30.52
C ASP A 146 -0.78 -16.86 30.11
N PRO A 147 -1.79 -16.69 30.99
CA PRO A 147 -3.03 -15.97 30.69
C PRO A 147 -2.83 -14.51 30.29
N SER A 148 -1.66 -13.91 30.56
CA SER A 148 -1.33 -12.55 30.12
C SER A 148 -1.07 -12.47 28.61
N LEU A 149 -0.81 -13.60 27.95
CA LEU A 149 -0.63 -13.70 26.50
C LEU A 149 -1.96 -13.90 25.76
N ASP A 150 -3.03 -14.31 26.45
CA ASP A 150 -4.34 -14.60 25.85
C ASP A 150 -5.13 -13.32 25.45
N ASN A 151 -4.74 -12.15 25.95
CA ASN A 151 -5.50 -10.90 25.75
C ASN A 151 -4.60 -9.69 25.45
N ILE A 152 -3.56 -9.89 24.64
CA ILE A 152 -2.69 -8.80 24.20
C ILE A 152 -3.48 -7.90 23.24
N SER A 153 -3.65 -6.64 23.64
CA SER A 153 -4.36 -5.63 22.85
C SER A 153 -3.65 -5.41 21.50
N LYS A 154 -4.40 -5.55 20.40
CA LYS A 154 -3.92 -5.21 19.06
C LYS A 154 -4.01 -3.70 18.89
N ASN A 155 -2.89 -3.04 18.63
CA ASN A 155 -2.87 -1.58 18.49
C ASN A 155 -2.93 -1.19 17.00
N SER A 156 -4.03 -0.57 16.60
CA SER A 156 -4.25 -0.04 15.26
C SER A 156 -3.91 1.45 15.20
N ILE A 157 -2.96 1.82 14.35
CA ILE A 157 -2.42 3.16 14.28
C ILE A 157 -2.58 3.71 12.87
N PHE A 158 -3.00 4.97 12.79
CA PHE A 158 -3.04 5.75 11.57
C PHE A 158 -1.92 6.78 11.56
N THR A 159 -1.15 6.84 10.48
CA THR A 159 -0.06 7.80 10.29
C THR A 159 -0.28 8.70 9.09
N VAL A 160 0.17 9.94 9.21
CA VAL A 160 0.22 10.90 8.11
C VAL A 160 1.65 11.39 7.94
N SER A 161 2.14 11.44 6.71
CA SER A 161 3.49 11.94 6.39
C SER A 161 3.47 12.77 5.11
N PRO A 162 3.39 14.11 5.21
CA PRO A 162 3.43 15.00 4.06
C PRO A 162 4.87 15.24 3.56
N GLY A 163 5.00 15.62 2.30
CA GLY A 163 6.25 16.01 1.67
C GLY A 163 6.06 17.04 0.57
N ILE A 164 7.11 17.81 0.32
CA ILE A 164 7.19 18.79 -0.76
C ILE A 164 8.55 18.64 -1.45
N ASN A 165 8.58 18.83 -2.76
CA ASN A 165 9.78 18.74 -3.56
C ASN A 165 9.77 19.81 -4.66
N TYR A 166 10.84 20.57 -4.73
CA TYR A 166 11.12 21.52 -5.80
C TYR A 166 12.13 20.92 -6.77
N GLY A 167 11.64 20.57 -7.97
CA GLY A 167 12.43 19.96 -9.03
C GLY A 167 12.88 20.99 -10.06
N LEU A 168 14.15 20.91 -10.44
CA LEU A 168 14.77 21.58 -11.58
C LEU A 168 15.05 20.55 -12.69
N VAL A 169 15.83 20.92 -13.72
CA VAL A 169 16.19 20.00 -14.81
C VAL A 169 16.91 18.74 -14.28
N PHE A 170 17.94 18.92 -13.44
CA PHE A 170 18.79 17.83 -12.94
C PHE A 170 18.80 17.67 -11.42
N PHE A 171 18.32 18.67 -10.68
CA PHE A 171 18.33 18.68 -9.21
C PHE A 171 16.91 18.68 -8.68
N ASP A 172 16.67 17.92 -7.62
CA ASP A 172 15.41 17.90 -6.89
C ASP A 172 15.69 18.13 -5.41
N PHE A 173 15.09 19.16 -4.82
CA PHE A 173 15.24 19.51 -3.41
C PHE A 173 13.93 19.21 -2.70
N GLY A 174 13.95 18.48 -1.58
CA GLY A 174 12.70 18.19 -0.89
C GLY A 174 12.79 18.22 0.62
N LEU A 175 11.62 18.41 1.21
CA LEU A 175 11.37 18.39 2.64
C LEU A 175 10.17 17.47 2.88
N SER A 176 10.25 16.61 3.87
CA SER A 176 9.12 15.78 4.30
C SER A 176 9.13 15.59 5.80
N VAL A 177 7.95 15.42 6.38
CA VAL A 177 7.79 15.10 7.79
C VAL A 177 7.23 13.70 7.88
N ASN A 178 7.99 12.78 8.47
CA ASN A 178 7.54 11.42 8.72
C ASN A 178 6.75 11.37 10.03
N ASN A 179 5.61 10.67 10.00
CA ASN A 179 4.72 10.48 11.15
C ASN A 179 4.34 11.81 11.84
N ILE A 180 3.92 12.83 11.07
CA ILE A 180 3.53 14.13 11.65
C ILE A 180 2.31 13.98 12.58
N VAL A 181 1.39 13.08 12.22
CA VAL A 181 0.28 12.66 13.07
C VAL A 181 0.35 11.15 13.19
N GLN A 182 0.28 10.66 14.43
CA GLN A 182 0.07 9.26 14.77
C GLN A 182 -1.18 9.19 15.66
N TYR A 183 -2.22 8.53 15.18
CA TYR A 183 -3.47 8.36 15.92
C TYR A 183 -3.67 6.88 16.25
N ASN A 184 -3.72 6.56 17.55
CA ASN A 184 -4.03 5.21 18.00
C ASN A 184 -5.56 5.07 18.08
N LEU A 185 -6.12 4.19 17.26
CA LEU A 185 -7.56 3.98 17.16
C LEU A 185 -8.13 3.23 18.37
N ASN A 186 -7.32 2.45 19.08
CA ASN A 186 -7.74 1.70 20.25
C ASN A 186 -7.91 2.62 21.45
N THR A 187 -6.92 3.48 21.72
CA THR A 187 -6.99 4.46 22.80
C THR A 187 -7.74 5.72 22.39
N SER A 188 -8.00 5.91 21.09
CA SER A 188 -8.58 7.12 20.50
C SER A 188 -7.77 8.39 20.78
N GLU A 189 -6.46 8.24 20.99
CA GLU A 189 -5.53 9.33 21.34
C GLU A 189 -4.45 9.54 20.29
N ILE A 190 -3.97 10.78 20.19
CA ILE A 190 -2.79 11.13 19.39
C ILE A 190 -1.54 10.77 20.20
N ILE A 191 -0.65 9.98 19.60
CA ILE A 191 0.65 9.64 20.17
C ILE A 191 1.54 10.88 20.09
N LYS A 192 1.86 11.50 21.23
CA LYS A 192 2.60 12.78 21.29
C LYS A 192 4.12 12.61 21.24
N ASP A 193 4.65 11.52 21.77
CA ASP A 193 6.09 11.26 21.86
C ASP A 193 6.49 10.10 20.95
N ASP A 194 6.39 10.33 19.64
CA ASP A 194 6.83 9.35 18.64
C ASP A 194 8.35 9.45 18.40
N PRO A 195 9.16 8.44 18.79
CA PRO A 195 10.60 8.44 18.53
C PRO A 195 10.98 8.31 17.05
N GLN A 196 10.05 7.87 16.19
CA GLN A 196 10.23 7.77 14.74
C GLN A 196 9.73 9.01 13.98
N GLN A 197 9.12 9.98 14.67
CA GLN A 197 8.76 11.26 14.05
C GLN A 197 10.04 11.95 13.61
N SER A 198 10.10 12.33 12.34
CA SER A 198 11.32 12.87 11.78
C SER A 198 11.07 13.93 10.71
N ILE A 199 11.89 14.97 10.73
CA ILE A 199 11.95 15.94 9.63
C ILE A 199 13.08 15.52 8.71
N GLN A 200 12.75 15.32 7.45
CA GLN A 200 13.67 14.85 6.43
C GLN A 200 13.88 15.95 5.40
N ALA A 201 15.14 16.17 5.04
CA ALA A 201 15.52 17.02 3.92
C ALA A 201 16.38 16.20 2.96
N HIS A 202 16.18 16.39 1.65
CA HIS A 202 16.97 15.70 0.65
C HIS A 202 17.34 16.58 -0.54
N ILE A 203 18.44 16.19 -1.17
CA ILE A 203 18.90 16.70 -2.45
C ILE A 203 19.15 15.49 -3.34
N MET A 204 18.50 15.46 -4.50
CA MET A 204 18.69 14.44 -5.51
C MET A 204 19.26 15.06 -6.78
N TYR A 205 20.31 14.47 -7.32
CA TYR A 205 20.82 14.77 -8.65
C TYR A 205 20.48 13.62 -9.59
N THR A 206 19.97 13.93 -10.78
CA THR A 206 19.76 12.96 -11.86
C THR A 206 20.35 13.51 -13.15
N GLY A 207 21.36 12.84 -13.68
CA GLY A 207 22.01 13.20 -14.94
C GLY A 207 22.01 12.03 -15.93
N TYR A 208 22.16 12.36 -17.21
CA TYR A 208 22.32 11.38 -18.28
C TYR A 208 23.71 11.49 -18.87
N MET A 209 24.33 10.35 -19.10
CA MET A 209 25.66 10.23 -19.67
C MET A 209 25.52 9.88 -21.14
N SER A 210 26.04 10.74 -22.03
CA SER A 210 26.22 10.38 -23.44
C SER A 210 27.62 9.82 -23.61
N SER A 211 27.72 8.55 -24.00
CA SER A 211 28.98 7.84 -24.18
C SER A 211 28.86 6.85 -25.32
N ARG A 212 29.96 6.51 -25.99
CA ARG A 212 29.91 5.47 -27.03
C ARG A 212 30.03 4.09 -26.38
N GLY A 213 29.08 3.19 -26.67
CA GLY A 213 29.21 1.76 -26.32
C GLY A 213 28.21 1.30 -25.25
N PHE A 214 28.68 0.54 -24.26
CA PHE A 214 27.81 -0.11 -23.27
C PHE A 214 27.09 0.89 -22.36
N PHE A 215 27.73 2.02 -22.06
CA PHE A 215 27.23 3.04 -21.13
C PHE A 215 26.49 4.20 -21.82
N ASP A 216 26.18 4.08 -23.11
CA ASP A 216 25.40 5.12 -23.79
C ASP A 216 24.03 5.32 -23.12
N GLU A 217 23.58 6.56 -23.05
CA GLU A 217 22.33 6.99 -22.40
C GLU A 217 22.18 6.51 -20.94
N SER A 218 23.29 6.24 -20.23
CA SER A 218 23.22 5.80 -18.83
C SER A 218 22.71 6.92 -17.92
N LYS A 219 21.82 6.56 -17.00
CA LYS A 219 21.23 7.46 -16.02
C LYS A 219 21.97 7.34 -14.69
N PHE A 220 22.56 8.43 -14.25
CA PHE A 220 23.17 8.53 -12.93
C PHE A 220 22.22 9.27 -12.00
N SER A 221 21.92 8.68 -10.85
CA SER A 221 21.08 9.28 -9.82
C SER A 221 21.80 9.22 -8.48
N ALA A 222 21.91 10.35 -7.79
CA ALA A 222 22.47 10.41 -6.45
C ALA A 222 21.49 11.14 -5.52
N LEU A 223 21.19 10.54 -4.38
CA LEU A 223 20.32 11.10 -3.35
C LEU A 223 21.14 11.27 -2.08
N PHE A 224 21.15 12.48 -1.53
CA PHE A 224 21.62 12.76 -0.19
C PHE A 224 20.43 13.17 0.67
N LYS A 225 20.31 12.60 1.87
CA LYS A 225 19.20 12.82 2.78
C LYS A 225 19.70 12.99 4.21
N SER A 226 19.22 14.03 4.88
CA SER A 226 19.33 14.22 6.33
C SER A 226 17.97 14.01 6.98
N GLU A 227 17.95 13.26 8.08
CA GLU A 227 16.76 12.95 8.84
C GLU A 227 17.00 13.31 10.30
N PHE A 228 16.21 14.25 10.82
CA PHE A 228 16.30 14.76 12.18
C PHE A 228 15.16 14.16 13.00
N LYS A 229 15.51 13.28 13.94
CA LYS A 229 14.62 12.73 14.97
C LYS A 229 14.84 13.47 16.29
N LYS A 230 14.00 13.19 17.30
CA LYS A 230 14.06 13.83 18.63
C LYS A 230 15.47 13.80 19.25
N ASP A 231 16.13 12.64 19.19
CA ASP A 231 17.42 12.40 19.87
C ASP A 231 18.59 12.07 18.93
N GLN A 232 18.37 12.07 17.62
CA GLN A 232 19.40 11.67 16.64
C GLN A 232 19.23 12.33 15.29
N ALA A 233 20.36 12.68 14.65
CA ALA A 233 20.42 13.08 13.26
C ALA A 233 21.05 11.95 12.43
N ILE A 234 20.32 11.50 11.41
CA ILE A 234 20.74 10.42 10.52
C ILE A 234 21.08 11.03 9.17
N PHE A 235 22.28 10.75 8.69
CA PHE A 235 22.72 11.15 7.35
C PHE A 235 22.80 9.92 6.46
N SER A 236 22.24 10.03 5.27
CA SER A 236 22.27 8.95 4.28
C SER A 236 22.54 9.48 2.89
N GLY A 237 23.28 8.70 2.11
CA GLY A 237 23.56 8.98 0.72
C GLY A 237 23.48 7.69 -0.07
N ILE A 238 22.86 7.72 -1.25
CA ILE A 238 22.83 6.57 -2.17
C ILE A 238 23.01 7.08 -3.59
N ALA A 239 23.90 6.43 -4.33
CA ALA A 239 24.13 6.68 -5.74
C ALA A 239 23.80 5.43 -6.54
N MET A 240 23.21 5.61 -7.71
CA MET A 240 22.80 4.57 -8.63
C MET A 240 23.24 4.94 -10.04
N LEU A 241 23.81 3.97 -10.75
CA LEU A 241 24.08 4.05 -12.17
C LEU A 241 23.23 3.01 -12.89
N MET A 242 22.34 3.47 -13.77
CA MET A 242 21.47 2.64 -14.58
C MET A 242 21.90 2.68 -16.03
N VAL A 243 22.12 1.49 -16.59
CA VAL A 243 22.49 1.29 -17.98
C VAL A 243 21.24 0.87 -18.76
N PRO A 244 20.95 1.48 -19.94
CA PRO A 244 19.75 1.18 -20.72
C PRO A 244 19.63 -0.28 -21.16
N ARG A 245 20.73 -1.04 -21.15
CA ARG A 245 20.74 -2.49 -21.37
C ARG A 245 20.05 -3.31 -20.28
N GLY A 246 19.48 -2.64 -19.27
CA GLY A 246 18.69 -3.26 -18.22
C GLY A 246 19.53 -3.78 -17.08
N ILE A 247 20.63 -3.11 -16.74
CA ILE A 247 21.42 -3.38 -15.53
C ILE A 247 21.58 -2.07 -14.78
N TRP A 248 21.52 -2.11 -13.45
CA TRP A 248 21.92 -1.00 -12.61
C TRP A 248 22.72 -1.50 -11.41
N GLY A 249 23.59 -0.64 -10.92
CA GLY A 249 24.28 -0.82 -9.65
C GLY A 249 24.01 0.39 -8.76
N GLN A 250 23.92 0.14 -7.46
CA GLN A 250 23.75 1.19 -6.47
C GLN A 250 24.65 0.97 -5.25
N LEU A 251 25.12 2.06 -4.68
CA LEU A 251 25.96 2.08 -3.49
C LEU A 251 25.47 3.20 -2.60
N GLY A 252 25.34 2.92 -1.31
CA GLY A 252 24.90 3.90 -0.34
C GLY A 252 25.59 3.76 0.99
N TYR A 253 25.45 4.80 1.78
CA TYR A 253 25.93 4.93 3.13
C TYR A 253 24.83 5.51 4.00
N ASN A 254 24.67 4.97 5.19
CA ASN A 254 23.77 5.45 6.21
C ASN A 254 24.55 5.51 7.53
N SER A 255 24.47 6.62 8.25
CA SER A 255 25.22 6.81 9.49
C SER A 255 24.86 5.82 10.60
N VAL A 256 23.65 5.25 10.58
CA VAL A 256 23.18 4.26 11.56
C VAL A 256 23.29 2.84 11.03
N TYR A 257 22.89 2.61 9.77
CA TYR A 257 22.79 1.26 9.19
C TYR A 257 24.03 0.83 8.38
N GLY A 258 25.02 1.71 8.22
CA GLY A 258 26.29 1.40 7.56
C GLY A 258 26.24 1.49 6.03
N ILE A 259 27.01 0.63 5.37
CA ILE A 259 27.16 0.65 3.90
C ILE A 259 26.14 -0.29 3.26
N THR A 260 25.53 0.17 2.17
CA THR A 260 24.63 -0.59 1.32
C THR A 260 25.23 -0.72 -0.08
N GLY A 261 25.08 -1.89 -0.69
CA GLY A 261 25.46 -2.13 -2.07
C GLY A 261 24.47 -3.03 -2.76
N GLY A 262 24.11 -2.67 -3.99
CA GLY A 262 23.03 -3.29 -4.71
C GLY A 262 23.32 -3.45 -6.18
N ILE A 263 22.79 -4.53 -6.75
CA ILE A 263 22.77 -4.75 -8.19
C ILE A 263 21.36 -5.16 -8.60
N GLY A 264 20.94 -4.70 -9.78
CA GLY A 264 19.69 -5.12 -10.36
C GLY A 264 19.78 -5.30 -11.86
N MET A 265 18.87 -6.11 -12.39
CA MET A 265 18.80 -6.44 -13.79
C MET A 265 17.37 -6.66 -14.28
N ASN A 266 17.12 -6.32 -15.53
CA ASN A 266 15.89 -6.60 -16.26
C ASN A 266 16.03 -7.96 -16.94
N VAL A 267 15.44 -8.99 -16.35
CA VAL A 267 15.34 -10.34 -16.94
C VAL A 267 14.57 -10.28 -18.25
N THR A 268 13.44 -9.57 -18.24
CA THR A 268 12.67 -9.24 -19.45
C THR A 268 12.41 -7.74 -19.50
N LYS A 269 11.74 -7.24 -20.54
CA LYS A 269 11.34 -5.82 -20.61
C LYS A 269 10.36 -5.41 -19.51
N GLN A 270 9.76 -6.40 -18.83
CA GLN A 270 8.75 -6.20 -17.80
C GLN A 270 9.22 -6.72 -16.45
N ILE A 271 10.01 -7.79 -16.39
CA ILE A 271 10.45 -8.40 -15.14
C ILE A 271 11.85 -7.90 -14.80
N SER A 272 11.98 -7.35 -13.59
CA SER A 272 13.19 -6.81 -13.02
C SER A 272 13.49 -7.50 -11.68
N LEU A 273 14.75 -7.78 -11.43
CA LEU A 273 15.25 -8.34 -10.18
C LEU A 273 16.27 -7.37 -9.60
N GLU A 274 16.26 -7.20 -8.28
CA GLU A 274 17.25 -6.44 -7.55
C GLU A 274 17.64 -7.19 -6.28
N TYR A 275 18.94 -7.14 -5.97
CA TYR A 275 19.49 -7.66 -4.74
C TYR A 275 20.36 -6.59 -4.09
N ASN A 276 20.06 -6.30 -2.83
CA ASN A 276 20.80 -5.37 -2.00
C ASN A 276 21.39 -6.08 -0.79
N TYR A 277 22.62 -5.71 -0.49
CA TYR A 277 23.37 -6.15 0.67
C TYR A 277 23.69 -4.93 1.53
N GLU A 278 23.34 -5.00 2.81
CA GLU A 278 23.59 -3.94 3.77
C GLU A 278 24.45 -4.50 4.91
N LYS A 279 25.50 -3.76 5.26
CA LYS A 279 26.40 -4.11 6.35
C LYS A 279 26.53 -2.92 7.28
N ALA A 280 26.07 -3.12 8.51
CA ALA A 280 26.21 -2.15 9.58
C ALA A 280 27.69 -1.89 9.93
N ILE A 281 27.95 -0.66 10.36
CA ILE A 281 29.26 -0.18 10.82
C ILE A 281 29.06 0.37 12.24
N GLY A 282 30.07 0.23 13.10
CA GLY A 282 29.98 0.68 14.49
C GLY A 282 29.28 -0.34 15.38
N ASP A 283 28.45 0.13 16.30
CA ASP A 283 27.83 -0.69 17.35
C ASP A 283 26.91 -1.78 16.78
N LEU A 284 26.33 -1.54 15.60
CA LEU A 284 25.46 -2.52 14.94
C LEU A 284 26.21 -3.55 14.09
N ALA A 285 27.55 -3.44 13.95
CA ALA A 285 28.33 -4.36 13.11
C ALA A 285 28.30 -5.81 13.62
N THR A 286 28.01 -6.01 14.90
CA THR A 286 27.91 -7.31 15.57
C THR A 286 26.65 -8.10 15.20
N PHE A 287 25.61 -7.43 14.69
CA PHE A 287 24.35 -8.09 14.30
C PHE A 287 24.42 -8.77 12.92
N GLY A 288 25.53 -8.61 12.19
CA GLY A 288 25.73 -9.25 10.89
C GLY A 288 25.15 -8.47 9.71
N SER A 289 25.07 -9.13 8.56
CA SER A 289 24.60 -8.53 7.31
C SER A 289 23.08 -8.64 7.13
N SER A 290 22.54 -7.69 6.39
CA SER A 290 21.15 -7.65 5.98
C SER A 290 21.06 -7.85 4.47
N HIS A 291 20.07 -8.62 4.04
CA HIS A 291 19.87 -9.01 2.65
C HIS A 291 18.47 -8.59 2.20
N GLU A 292 18.38 -7.94 1.05
CA GLU A 292 17.11 -7.48 0.47
C GLU A 292 17.00 -7.97 -0.97
N PHE A 293 15.88 -8.62 -1.28
CA PHE A 293 15.54 -9.15 -2.59
C PHE A 293 14.27 -8.49 -3.08
N THR A 294 14.30 -7.93 -4.29
CA THR A 294 13.15 -7.28 -4.89
C THR A 294 12.87 -7.88 -6.27
N LEU A 295 11.64 -8.33 -6.46
CA LEU A 295 11.10 -8.75 -7.76
C LEU A 295 10.06 -7.72 -8.19
N ALA A 296 10.26 -7.13 -9.37
CA ALA A 296 9.36 -6.13 -9.91
C ALA A 296 8.83 -6.51 -11.29
N TYR A 297 7.58 -6.14 -11.54
CA TYR A 297 6.92 -6.23 -12.83
C TYR A 297 6.49 -4.83 -13.29
N LYS A 298 7.08 -4.38 -14.40
CA LYS A 298 6.79 -3.13 -15.10
C LYS A 298 5.60 -3.30 -16.04
N PHE A 299 4.61 -2.44 -15.88
CA PHE A 299 3.48 -2.33 -16.78
C PHE A 299 3.87 -1.49 -18.02
N ASN A 300 3.42 -1.93 -19.19
CA ASN A 300 3.60 -1.18 -20.42
C ASN A 300 2.55 -0.07 -20.49
N THR A 301 2.91 1.13 -20.06
CA THR A 301 2.04 2.31 -20.18
C THR A 301 2.06 2.81 -21.63
N ARG A 302 0.88 2.88 -22.26
CA ARG A 302 0.73 3.42 -23.63
C ARG A 302 0.75 4.95 -23.68
N ASN A 303 0.58 5.60 -22.54
CA ASN A 303 0.54 7.05 -22.42
C ASN A 303 1.97 7.60 -22.37
N ARG A 304 2.34 8.43 -23.35
CA ARG A 304 3.58 9.22 -23.32
C ARG A 304 3.27 10.52 -22.59
N PHE A 305 3.71 10.64 -21.34
CA PHE A 305 3.60 11.91 -20.60
C PHE A 305 4.66 12.89 -21.10
N LYS A 306 4.39 14.20 -21.10
CA LYS A 306 5.37 15.23 -21.57
C LYS A 306 6.73 15.20 -20.83
N TYR A 307 6.76 14.62 -19.63
CA TYR A 307 7.95 14.43 -18.79
C TYR A 307 8.51 13.00 -18.78
N SER A 308 7.99 12.13 -19.65
CA SER A 308 8.60 10.84 -19.96
C SER A 308 9.81 11.11 -20.85
N GLY A 309 10.93 11.51 -20.24
CA GLY A 309 12.23 11.22 -20.86
C GLY A 309 12.21 9.73 -21.19
N ASP A 310 12.48 9.39 -22.45
CA ASP A 310 12.35 8.04 -22.99
C ASP A 310 13.41 7.12 -22.32
N ASP A 311 13.22 6.74 -21.05
CA ASP A 311 14.02 5.76 -20.29
C ASP A 311 13.69 4.37 -20.87
N ARG A 312 13.99 4.17 -22.16
CA ARG A 312 13.74 2.92 -22.88
C ARG A 312 14.71 1.85 -22.41
N GLU A 313 14.37 1.26 -21.27
CA GLU A 313 15.10 0.12 -20.74
C GLU A 313 14.89 -1.11 -21.63
N GLU A 314 15.99 -1.71 -22.07
CA GLU A 314 16.02 -2.98 -22.75
C GLU A 314 16.06 -4.15 -21.75
N ALA A 315 15.74 -5.34 -22.26
CA ALA A 315 15.90 -6.59 -21.51
C ALA A 315 17.32 -7.12 -21.70
N LEU A 316 17.94 -7.61 -20.63
CA LEU A 316 19.29 -8.17 -20.70
C LEU A 316 19.28 -9.60 -21.29
N LEU A 317 18.36 -10.45 -20.81
CA LEU A 317 18.37 -11.88 -21.12
C LEU A 317 17.50 -12.24 -22.34
N ILE A 318 16.30 -11.66 -22.46
CA ILE A 318 15.35 -11.99 -23.54
C ILE A 318 15.19 -10.79 -24.48
N LYS A 319 16.05 -10.71 -25.50
CA LYS A 319 15.90 -9.72 -26.58
C LYS A 319 14.66 -10.06 -27.41
N LYS A 320 13.71 -9.13 -27.51
CA LYS A 320 12.57 -9.25 -28.42
C LYS A 320 13.13 -9.40 -29.84
N GLN A 321 12.98 -10.58 -30.44
CA GLN A 321 13.32 -10.76 -31.86
C GLN A 321 12.58 -9.65 -32.63
N LYS A 322 13.33 -8.78 -33.31
CA LYS A 322 12.73 -7.84 -34.27
C LYS A 322 11.90 -8.72 -35.20
N LYS A 323 10.56 -8.58 -35.17
CA LYS A 323 9.73 -9.11 -36.25
C LYS A 323 10.37 -8.58 -37.51
N ARG A 324 11.00 -9.46 -38.30
CA ARG A 324 11.49 -9.11 -39.64
C ARG A 324 10.25 -8.56 -40.31
N THR A 325 10.23 -7.25 -40.56
CA THR A 325 9.25 -6.68 -41.46
C THR A 325 9.53 -7.38 -42.77
N LEU A 326 8.72 -8.40 -43.10
CA LEU A 326 8.66 -8.95 -44.44
C LEU A 326 8.54 -7.73 -45.34
N ALA A 327 9.54 -7.52 -46.20
CA ALA A 327 9.49 -6.47 -47.20
C ALA A 327 8.10 -6.56 -47.85
N SER A 328 7.39 -5.44 -47.88
CA SER A 328 6.08 -5.35 -48.52
C SER A 328 6.18 -6.03 -49.88
N SER A 329 5.63 -7.24 -50.00
CA SER A 329 5.49 -7.87 -51.30
C SER A 329 4.64 -6.90 -52.11
N SER A 330 5.20 -6.46 -53.23
CA SER A 330 4.48 -5.77 -54.29
C SER A 330 3.10 -6.41 -54.43
N LYS A 331 2.05 -5.73 -54.01
CA LYS A 331 0.68 -6.20 -54.27
C LYS A 331 0.52 -6.21 -55.79
N PRO A 332 0.11 -7.34 -56.41
CA PRO A 332 -0.20 -7.33 -57.82
C PRO A 332 -1.30 -6.29 -58.04
N LYS A 333 -1.16 -5.46 -59.09
CA LYS A 333 -2.18 -4.49 -59.47
C LYS A 333 -3.44 -5.27 -59.86
N LEU A 334 -4.42 -5.35 -58.96
CA LEU A 334 -5.77 -5.80 -59.32
C LEU A 334 -6.39 -4.76 -60.26
N ASP A 335 -6.96 -5.26 -61.37
CA ASP A 335 -7.71 -4.50 -62.37
C ASP A 335 -8.91 -3.76 -61.74
N ALA A 336 -9.33 -2.66 -62.38
CA ALA A 336 -10.29 -1.71 -61.83
C ALA A 336 -11.65 -2.36 -61.49
N GLU A 337 -12.09 -3.36 -62.27
CA GLU A 337 -13.36 -4.06 -62.07
C GLU A 337 -13.34 -4.94 -60.81
N ALA A 338 -12.25 -5.71 -60.59
CA ALA A 338 -12.09 -6.53 -59.40
C ALA A 338 -11.98 -5.70 -58.10
N ARG A 339 -11.61 -4.41 -58.19
CA ARG A 339 -11.60 -3.49 -57.03
C ARG A 339 -13.00 -3.00 -56.68
N VAL A 340 -13.87 -2.82 -57.67
CA VAL A 340 -15.26 -2.40 -57.46
C VAL A 340 -16.03 -3.55 -56.82
N GLU A 341 -15.91 -4.77 -57.33
CA GLU A 341 -16.57 -5.94 -56.73
C GLU A 341 -16.12 -6.22 -55.29
N LEU A 342 -14.82 -6.10 -55.00
CA LEU A 342 -14.30 -6.28 -53.64
C LEU A 342 -14.74 -5.14 -52.70
N ALA A 343 -14.94 -3.92 -53.23
CA ALA A 343 -15.44 -2.80 -52.45
C ALA A 343 -16.93 -2.96 -52.13
N GLU A 344 -17.72 -3.45 -53.08
CA GLU A 344 -19.14 -3.77 -52.88
C GLU A 344 -19.32 -4.93 -51.89
N GLN A 345 -18.55 -6.02 -52.03
CA GLN A 345 -18.57 -7.13 -51.06
C GLN A 345 -18.21 -6.66 -49.65
N ARG A 346 -17.23 -5.77 -49.52
CA ARG A 346 -16.85 -5.21 -48.21
C ARG A 346 -17.89 -4.24 -47.66
N ALA A 347 -18.58 -3.48 -48.51
CA ALA A 347 -19.66 -2.60 -48.08
C ALA A 347 -20.82 -3.43 -47.52
N LEU A 348 -21.19 -4.52 -48.22
CA LEU A 348 -22.20 -5.47 -47.76
C LEU A 348 -21.80 -6.15 -46.44
N GLU A 349 -20.56 -6.63 -46.32
CA GLU A 349 -20.06 -7.21 -45.06
C GLU A 349 -20.05 -6.21 -43.89
N LEU A 350 -19.81 -4.92 -44.17
CA LEU A 350 -19.80 -3.87 -43.16
C LEU A 350 -21.23 -3.54 -42.71
N GLU A 351 -22.18 -3.55 -43.64
CA GLU A 351 -23.60 -3.34 -43.38
C GLU A 351 -24.20 -4.49 -42.57
N GLU A 352 -23.87 -5.74 -42.92
CA GLU A 352 -24.24 -6.92 -42.12
C GLU A 352 -23.67 -6.86 -40.70
N LYS A 353 -22.40 -6.46 -40.55
CA LYS A 353 -21.78 -6.29 -39.22
C LYS A 353 -22.44 -5.17 -38.42
N ARG A 354 -22.86 -4.09 -39.07
CA ARG A 354 -23.56 -2.98 -38.42
C ARG A 354 -24.94 -3.42 -37.93
N LEU A 355 -25.70 -4.13 -38.76
CA LEU A 355 -27.00 -4.71 -38.40
C LEU A 355 -26.87 -5.73 -37.26
N ALA A 356 -25.83 -6.57 -37.27
CA ALA A 356 -25.57 -7.52 -36.19
C ALA A 356 -25.21 -6.84 -34.86
N ILE A 357 -24.49 -5.71 -34.90
CA ILE A 357 -24.18 -4.91 -33.71
C ILE A 357 -25.45 -4.24 -33.16
N GLU A 358 -26.30 -3.70 -34.04
CA GLU A 358 -27.56 -3.05 -33.67
C GLU A 358 -28.57 -4.04 -33.07
N ALA A 359 -28.75 -5.21 -33.69
CA ALA A 359 -29.57 -6.29 -33.14
C ALA A 359 -29.07 -6.77 -31.78
N ARG A 360 -27.75 -6.85 -31.59
CA ARG A 360 -27.15 -7.23 -30.29
C ARG A 360 -27.30 -6.14 -29.23
N ALA A 361 -27.36 -4.87 -29.63
CA ALA A 361 -27.64 -3.76 -28.71
C ALA A 361 -29.09 -3.81 -28.24
N LEU A 362 -30.04 -4.02 -29.16
CA LEU A 362 -31.47 -4.10 -28.87
C LEU A 362 -31.80 -5.30 -27.95
N ALA A 363 -31.26 -6.49 -28.24
CA ALA A 363 -31.41 -7.66 -27.37
C ALA A 363 -30.82 -7.44 -25.96
N ARG A 364 -29.79 -6.59 -25.83
CA ARG A 364 -29.20 -6.25 -24.53
C ARG A 364 -30.06 -5.25 -23.75
N GLU A 365 -30.81 -4.39 -24.43
CA GLU A 365 -31.76 -3.48 -23.81
C GLU A 365 -33.01 -4.23 -23.33
N GLU A 366 -33.57 -5.12 -24.16
CA GLU A 366 -34.69 -6.00 -23.77
C GLU A 366 -34.34 -6.85 -22.54
N ALA A 367 -33.17 -7.50 -22.53
CA ALA A 367 -32.69 -8.27 -21.37
C ALA A 367 -32.50 -7.41 -20.10
N ARG A 368 -32.19 -6.11 -20.25
CA ARG A 368 -32.11 -5.19 -19.11
C ARG A 368 -33.48 -4.81 -18.58
N GLU A 369 -34.48 -4.64 -19.46
CA GLU A 369 -35.86 -4.37 -19.05
C GLU A 369 -36.48 -5.59 -18.35
N GLU A 370 -36.29 -6.79 -18.89
CA GLU A 370 -36.74 -8.03 -18.23
C GLU A 370 -36.11 -8.20 -16.85
N ALA A 371 -34.79 -7.95 -16.74
CA ALA A 371 -34.10 -7.99 -15.45
C ALA A 371 -34.59 -6.90 -14.46
N ARG A 372 -35.07 -5.74 -14.97
CA ARG A 372 -35.69 -4.70 -14.12
C ARG A 372 -37.04 -5.17 -13.61
N ILE A 373 -37.89 -5.71 -14.48
CA ILE A 373 -39.22 -6.24 -14.14
C ILE A 373 -39.08 -7.38 -13.13
N GLU A 374 -38.14 -8.30 -13.31
CA GLU A 374 -37.90 -9.40 -12.37
C GLU A 374 -37.41 -8.89 -10.99
N ARG A 375 -36.56 -7.86 -10.97
CA ARG A 375 -36.12 -7.23 -9.71
C ARG A 375 -37.26 -6.52 -8.98
N GLU A 376 -38.12 -5.82 -9.70
CA GLU A 376 -39.30 -5.17 -9.11
C GLU A 376 -40.30 -6.21 -8.59
N ALA A 377 -40.54 -7.29 -9.32
CA ALA A 377 -41.39 -8.39 -8.86
C ALA A 377 -40.83 -9.06 -7.59
N LYS A 378 -39.50 -9.30 -7.53
CA LYS A 378 -38.85 -9.83 -6.32
C LYS A 378 -38.89 -8.85 -5.15
N ALA A 379 -38.75 -7.54 -5.41
CA ALA A 379 -38.85 -6.52 -4.37
C ALA A 379 -40.25 -6.43 -3.78
N ASN A 380 -41.29 -6.50 -4.62
CA ASN A 380 -42.69 -6.50 -4.18
C ASN A 380 -43.03 -7.77 -3.39
N ALA A 381 -42.59 -8.95 -3.85
CA ALA A 381 -42.78 -10.20 -3.11
C ALA A 381 -42.08 -10.19 -1.73
N LEU A 382 -40.89 -9.57 -1.64
CA LEU A 382 -40.19 -9.41 -0.36
C LEU A 382 -40.90 -8.41 0.56
N ALA A 383 -41.50 -7.35 0.01
CA ALA A 383 -42.29 -6.38 0.76
C ALA A 383 -43.56 -7.02 1.33
N GLU A 384 -44.30 -7.78 0.51
CA GLU A 384 -45.51 -8.52 0.92
C GLU A 384 -45.21 -9.56 2.01
N SER A 385 -44.08 -10.28 1.88
CA SER A 385 -43.62 -11.21 2.91
C SER A 385 -43.35 -10.50 4.25
N LYS A 386 -42.70 -9.33 4.22
CA LYS A 386 -42.41 -8.56 5.45
C LYS A 386 -43.67 -8.01 6.10
N THR A 387 -44.65 -7.56 5.32
CA THR A 387 -45.95 -7.11 5.86
C THR A 387 -46.71 -8.27 6.49
N ASN A 388 -46.77 -9.44 5.84
CA ASN A 388 -47.47 -10.60 6.39
C ASN A 388 -46.84 -11.09 7.70
N THR A 389 -45.50 -11.13 7.78
CA THR A 389 -44.79 -11.47 9.03
C THR A 389 -45.08 -10.46 10.14
N ASN A 390 -45.09 -9.16 9.84
CA ASN A 390 -45.40 -8.13 10.85
C ASN A 390 -46.87 -8.21 11.33
N THR A 391 -47.82 -8.51 10.44
CA THR A 391 -49.23 -8.70 10.84
C THR A 391 -49.41 -9.95 11.72
N GLN A 392 -48.66 -11.02 11.45
CA GLN A 392 -48.68 -12.24 12.26
C GLN A 392 -48.05 -12.02 13.65
N VAL A 393 -46.92 -11.31 13.71
CA VAL A 393 -46.29 -10.93 14.98
C VAL A 393 -47.21 -10.02 15.81
N GLN A 394 -47.93 -9.09 15.18
CA GLN A 394 -48.87 -8.22 15.89
C GLN A 394 -50.07 -9.00 16.43
N ALA A 395 -50.60 -9.96 15.65
CA ALA A 395 -51.71 -10.82 16.09
C ALA A 395 -51.29 -11.73 17.26
N ASP A 396 -50.08 -12.29 17.23
CA ASP A 396 -49.55 -13.10 18.33
C ASP A 396 -49.36 -12.26 19.60
N VAL A 397 -48.89 -11.01 19.49
CA VAL A 397 -48.78 -10.08 20.63
C VAL A 397 -50.16 -9.75 21.22
N ASP A 398 -51.16 -9.47 20.39
CA ASP A 398 -52.50 -9.13 20.87
C ASP A 398 -53.17 -10.32 21.60
N THR A 399 -52.95 -11.56 21.14
CA THR A 399 -53.47 -12.76 21.81
C THR A 399 -52.80 -13.01 23.18
N VAL A 400 -51.48 -12.82 23.28
CA VAL A 400 -50.76 -12.94 24.56
C VAL A 400 -51.22 -11.87 25.55
N THR A 401 -51.47 -10.65 25.08
CA THR A 401 -51.93 -9.54 25.93
C THR A 401 -53.34 -9.80 26.47
N GLN A 402 -54.23 -10.39 25.67
CA GLN A 402 -55.57 -10.79 26.12
C GLN A 402 -55.54 -11.93 27.15
N GLN A 403 -54.66 -12.93 26.95
CA GLN A 403 -54.48 -14.02 27.91
C GLN A 403 -53.95 -13.52 29.26
N GLN A 404 -53.02 -12.56 29.26
CA GLN A 404 -52.51 -11.94 30.49
C GLN A 404 -53.58 -11.14 31.22
N ALA A 405 -54.43 -10.40 30.50
CA ALA A 405 -55.52 -9.63 31.09
C ALA A 405 -56.62 -10.54 31.69
N GLU A 406 -56.93 -11.67 31.05
CA GLU A 406 -57.86 -12.67 31.60
C GLU A 406 -57.29 -13.36 32.84
N GLU A 407 -55.98 -13.63 32.87
CA GLU A 407 -55.32 -14.22 34.03
C GLU A 407 -55.25 -13.26 35.23
N GLU A 408 -54.94 -11.97 34.99
CA GLU A 408 -55.02 -10.93 36.03
C GLU A 408 -56.45 -10.76 36.55
N ALA A 409 -57.47 -10.77 35.68
CA ALA A 409 -58.87 -10.69 36.10
C ALA A 409 -59.29 -11.90 36.96
N ARG A 410 -58.80 -13.10 36.63
CA ARG A 410 -59.03 -14.32 37.43
C ARG A 410 -58.37 -14.22 38.80
N LEU A 411 -57.12 -13.77 38.87
CA LEU A 411 -56.39 -13.58 40.14
C LEU A 411 -57.03 -12.50 41.02
N ALA A 412 -57.51 -11.41 40.42
CA ALA A 412 -58.22 -10.36 41.15
C ALA A 412 -59.59 -10.84 41.70
N ALA A 413 -60.32 -11.66 40.94
CA ALA A 413 -61.56 -12.28 41.39
C ALA A 413 -61.33 -13.28 42.53
N GLU A 414 -60.24 -14.06 42.48
CA GLU A 414 -59.85 -14.99 43.53
C GLU A 414 -59.43 -14.26 44.82
N ALA A 415 -58.67 -13.16 44.70
CA ALA A 415 -58.32 -12.29 45.83
C ALA A 415 -59.55 -11.62 46.47
N ALA A 416 -60.51 -11.17 45.67
CA ALA A 416 -61.77 -10.60 46.16
C ALA A 416 -62.65 -11.65 46.86
N ALA A 417 -62.66 -12.90 46.37
CA ALA A 417 -63.37 -14.00 47.02
C ALA A 417 -62.74 -14.40 48.37
N GLN A 418 -61.41 -14.30 48.50
CA GLN A 418 -60.71 -14.52 49.77
C GLN A 418 -60.98 -13.38 50.79
N GLN A 419 -61.09 -12.13 50.33
CA GLN A 419 -61.44 -10.99 51.20
C GLN A 419 -62.90 -10.97 51.70
N GLN A 420 -63.79 -11.74 51.06
CA GLN A 420 -65.18 -11.90 51.53
C GLN A 420 -65.36 -13.13 52.46
N ALA A 421 -64.30 -13.90 52.70
CA ALA A 421 -64.32 -15.12 53.53
C ALA A 421 -63.57 -14.97 54.87
N GLU A 422 -63.06 -13.78 55.19
CA GLU A 422 -62.66 -13.33 56.55
C GLU A 422 -63.75 -12.41 57.13
#